data_AF-A0A3D4GZ25-F1
#
_entry.id   AF-A0A3D4GZ25-F1
#
_cell.length_a   1.000
_cell.length_b   1.000
_cell.length_c   1.000
_cell.angle_alpha   90.00
_cell.angle_beta   90.00
_cell.angle_gamma   90.00
#
_symmetry.space_group_name_H-M   'P 1'
#
loop_
_entity.id
_entity.type
_entity.pdbx_description
1 polymer ?
#
loop_
_entity_poly.entity_id
_entity_poly.type
_entity_poly.pdbx_seq_one_letter_code
_entity_poly.pdbx_strand_id
1 'polypeptide(L)'
;FVIEGYRERCETRTVLGPNVKRPLELDIPIYITGMSFGALSYEAKIALARGATMAGTATCSGEGGMLPDERRYSEKWLYQCI
;
A
#
# COMPACT_ATOMS: atom_id res chain seq x y z
N PHE A 1 6.27 15.66 28.32
CA PHE A 1 5.03 16.31 27.87
C PHE A 1 4.02 15.21 27.59
N VAL A 2 3.02 15.05 28.45
CA VAL A 2 1.88 14.17 28.17
C VAL A 2 0.86 15.06 27.48
N ILE A 3 0.86 15.04 26.14
CA ILE A 3 -0.29 15.51 25.38
C ILE A 3 -1.43 14.61 25.85
N GLU A 4 -2.50 15.21 26.36
CA GLU A 4 -3.66 14.54 26.95
C GLU A 4 -3.98 13.24 26.19
N GLY A 5 -3.59 12.12 26.79
CA GLY A 5 -3.62 10.83 26.11
C GLY A 5 -5.06 10.40 25.97
N TYR A 6 -5.59 10.45 24.74
CA TYR A 6 -6.83 9.75 24.42
C TYR A 6 -6.73 8.32 24.97
N ARG A 7 -7.59 8.01 25.95
CA ARG A 7 -7.57 6.72 26.68
C ARG A 7 -8.14 5.57 25.86
N GLU A 8 -8.74 5.90 24.73
CA GLU A 8 -9.32 4.95 23.79
C GLU A 8 -8.25 4.35 22.88
N ARG A 9 -8.46 3.08 22.52
CA ARG A 9 -7.60 2.41 21.57
C ARG A 9 -7.79 3.05 20.19
N CYS A 10 -6.71 3.60 19.64
CA CYS A 10 -6.69 4.06 18.26
C CYS A 10 -6.47 2.87 17.33
N GLU A 11 -7.50 2.51 16.54
CA GLU A 11 -7.37 1.52 15.47
C GLU A 11 -7.14 2.21 14.14
N THR A 12 -6.02 1.90 13.50
CA THR A 12 -5.62 2.46 12.19
C THR A 12 -6.10 1.62 11.02
N ARG A 13 -6.65 0.44 11.31
CA ARG A 13 -7.15 -0.47 10.29
C ARG A 13 -8.21 0.21 9.44
N THR A 14 -8.03 0.12 8.13
CA THR A 14 -8.89 0.79 7.15
C THR A 14 -9.40 -0.24 6.15
N VAL A 15 -10.70 -0.25 5.90
CA VAL A 15 -11.34 -1.12 4.91
C VAL A 15 -11.89 -0.27 3.78
N LEU A 16 -11.34 -0.45 2.59
CA LEU A 16 -11.79 0.23 1.37
C LEU A 16 -12.79 -0.67 0.63
N GLY A 17 -13.95 -0.10 0.31
CA GLY A 17 -15.06 -0.82 -0.33
C GLY A 17 -15.70 -1.88 0.58
N PRO A 18 -16.17 -1.55 1.79
CA PRO A 18 -16.67 -2.53 2.76
C PRO A 18 -17.86 -3.38 2.26
N ASN A 19 -18.60 -2.90 1.27
CA ASN A 19 -19.78 -3.57 0.71
C ASN A 19 -19.49 -4.34 -0.59
N VAL A 20 -18.24 -4.40 -1.05
CA VAL A 20 -17.87 -5.13 -2.28
C VAL A 20 -17.52 -6.58 -1.95
N LYS A 21 -17.53 -7.47 -2.96
CA LYS A 21 -17.21 -8.89 -2.78
C LYS A 21 -15.80 -9.15 -2.23
N ARG A 22 -14.86 -8.25 -2.52
CA ARG A 22 -13.44 -8.34 -2.13
C ARG A 22 -12.97 -6.97 -1.62
N PRO A 23 -13.28 -6.61 -0.37
CA PRO A 23 -12.81 -5.36 0.21
C PRO A 23 -11.29 -5.36 0.31
N LEU A 24 -10.67 -4.19 0.22
CA LEU A 24 -9.25 -4.02 0.46
C LEU A 24 -9.06 -3.61 1.93
N GLU A 25 -8.47 -4.51 2.71
CA GLU A 25 -8.17 -4.28 4.11
C GLU A 25 -6.71 -3.87 4.29
N LEU A 26 -6.47 -2.78 5.01
CA LEU A 26 -5.14 -2.23 5.31
C LEU A 26 -4.98 -2.10 6.82
N ASP A 27 -3.79 -2.37 7.35
CA ASP A 27 -3.50 -2.21 8.78
C ASP A 27 -3.38 -0.73 9.19
N ILE A 28 -3.10 0.14 8.21
CA ILE A 28 -2.94 1.59 8.37
C ILE A 28 -3.73 2.37 7.30
N PRO A 29 -4.13 3.64 7.53
CA PRO A 29 -4.93 4.43 6.58
C PRO A 29 -4.07 5.07 5.47
N ILE A 30 -2.98 4.42 5.06
CA ILE A 30 -2.01 4.93 4.08
C ILE A 30 -1.58 3.77 3.22
N TYR A 31 -1.54 3.94 1.90
CA TYR A 31 -0.92 3.02 0.96
C TYR A 31 -0.03 3.78 -0.03
N ILE A 32 0.87 3.07 -0.70
CA ILE A 32 1.81 3.67 -1.66
C ILE A 32 1.11 3.76 -3.03
N THR A 33 0.82 5.00 -3.45
CA THR A 33 0.15 5.27 -4.74
C THR A 33 1.05 5.05 -5.96
N GLY A 34 0.46 5.13 -7.15
CA GLY A 34 1.10 4.81 -8.42
C GLY A 34 2.24 5.77 -8.75
N MET A 35 3.45 5.21 -8.85
CA MET A 35 4.63 5.86 -9.43
C MET A 35 5.21 4.92 -10.47
N SER A 36 5.42 5.43 -11.68
CA SER A 36 5.81 4.64 -12.85
C SER A 36 7.22 4.06 -12.73
N PHE A 37 7.41 2.83 -13.22
CA PHE A 37 8.76 2.32 -13.51
C PHE A 37 9.38 3.18 -14.63
N GLY A 38 10.54 3.77 -14.36
CA GLY A 38 11.14 4.83 -15.19
C GLY A 38 11.15 6.19 -14.49
N ALA A 39 10.11 6.51 -13.71
CA ALA A 39 10.16 7.63 -12.75
C ALA A 39 10.87 7.23 -11.45
N LEU A 40 10.68 5.96 -11.04
CA LEU A 40 11.44 5.32 -9.97
C LEU A 40 12.36 4.24 -10.53
N SER A 41 13.47 4.00 -9.83
CA SER A 41 14.37 2.88 -10.13
C SER A 41 13.69 1.54 -9.79
N TYR A 42 14.23 0.46 -10.35
CA TYR A 42 13.79 -0.91 -10.08
C TYR A 42 13.87 -1.24 -8.57
N GLU A 43 14.98 -0.87 -7.94
CA GLU A 43 15.24 -1.11 -6.52
C GLU A 43 14.27 -0.32 -5.64
N ALA A 44 13.97 0.93 -6.01
CA ALA A 44 12.98 1.74 -5.30
C ALA A 44 11.59 1.08 -5.35
N LYS A 45 11.16 0.58 -6.51
CA LYS A 45 9.88 -0.15 -6.64
C LYS A 45 9.83 -1.40 -5.77
N ILE A 46 10.90 -2.20 -5.74
CA ILE A 46 10.98 -3.38 -4.87
C ILE A 46 11.02 -3.02 -3.38
N ALA A 47 11.74 -1.97 -3.00
CA ALA A 47 11.80 -1.49 -1.63
C ALA A 47 10.42 -1.04 -1.15
N LEU A 48 9.68 -0.29 -1.98
CA LEU A 48 8.30 0.13 -1.68
C LEU A 48 7.35 -1.07 -1.58
N ALA A 49 7.45 -2.05 -2.48
CA ALA A 49 6.67 -3.29 -2.42
C ALA A 49 6.87 -4.05 -1.11
N ARG A 50 8.12 -4.28 -0.71
CA ARG A 50 8.45 -4.95 0.56
C ARG A 50 8.00 -4.13 1.76
N GLY A 51 8.25 -2.82 1.74
CA GLY A 51 7.88 -1.91 2.81
C GLY A 51 6.36 -1.85 3.04
N ALA A 52 5.56 -1.81 1.98
CA ALA A 52 4.10 -1.83 2.08
C ALA A 52 3.60 -3.15 2.69
N THR A 53 4.11 -4.29 2.23
CA THR A 53 3.77 -5.60 2.80
C THR A 53 4.13 -5.65 4.29
N MET A 54 5.32 -5.18 4.67
CA MET A 54 5.74 -5.10 6.08
C MET A 54 4.86 -4.18 6.93
N ALA A 55 4.35 -3.10 6.34
CA ALA A 55 3.44 -2.15 6.97
C ALA A 55 1.96 -2.56 6.89
N GLY A 56 1.65 -3.75 6.34
CA GLY A 56 0.27 -4.24 6.22
C GLY A 56 -0.59 -3.45 5.23
N THR A 57 0.04 -2.74 4.29
CA THR A 57 -0.65 -1.88 3.31
C THR A 57 -0.38 -2.28 1.86
N ALA A 58 -0.94 -1.51 0.91
CA ALA A 58 -0.88 -1.78 -0.52
C ALA A 58 0.15 -0.93 -1.27
N THR A 59 0.53 -1.42 -2.45
CA THR A 59 1.30 -0.70 -3.48
C THR A 59 0.55 -0.66 -4.80
N CYS A 60 0.98 0.23 -5.71
CA CYS A 60 0.38 0.40 -7.03
C CYS A 60 1.45 0.41 -8.14
N SER A 61 1.10 -0.16 -9.30
CA SER A 61 2.00 -0.29 -10.46
C SER A 61 2.52 1.04 -11.00
N GLY A 62 1.71 2.11 -10.92
CA GLY A 62 1.94 3.30 -11.73
C GLY A 62 1.68 3.02 -13.22
N GLU A 63 1.99 4.00 -14.07
CA GLU A 63 1.81 3.91 -15.54
C GLU A 63 2.86 3.04 -16.25
N GLY A 64 3.93 2.65 -15.56
CA GLY A 64 5.07 1.92 -16.13
C GLY A 64 4.84 0.42 -16.31
N GLY A 65 3.59 -0.03 -16.20
CA GLY A 65 3.20 -1.44 -16.29
C GLY A 65 3.56 -2.25 -15.05
N MET A 66 3.51 -3.57 -15.20
CA MET A 66 3.74 -4.52 -14.12
C MET A 66 5.18 -5.04 -14.11
N LEU A 67 5.94 -4.69 -13.07
CA LEU A 67 7.22 -5.32 -12.80
C LEU A 67 7.01 -6.65 -12.05
N PRO A 68 7.50 -7.81 -12.55
CA PRO A 68 7.24 -9.10 -11.93
C PRO A 68 7.66 -9.20 -10.46
N ASP A 69 8.80 -8.60 -10.11
CA ASP A 69 9.30 -8.64 -8.74
C ASP A 69 8.53 -7.71 -7.80
N GLU A 70 8.11 -6.51 -8.25
CA GLU A 70 7.22 -5.65 -7.47
C GLU A 70 5.94 -6.40 -7.10
N ARG A 71 5.34 -7.08 -8.08
CA ARG A 71 4.14 -7.91 -7.90
C ARG A 71 4.39 -9.13 -7.02
N ARG A 72 5.60 -9.68 -6.98
CA ARG A 72 5.99 -10.82 -6.13
C ARG A 72 6.14 -10.40 -4.67
N TYR A 73 6.69 -9.22 -4.40
CA TYR A 73 6.95 -8.74 -3.04
C TYR A 73 5.78 -8.00 -2.40
N SER A 74 4.78 -7.62 -3.20
CA SER A 74 3.57 -6.94 -2.72
C SER A 74 2.49 -7.97 -2.37
N GLU A 75 2.04 -8.00 -1.12
CA GLU A 75 0.89 -8.81 -0.71
C GLU A 75 -0.41 -8.25 -1.27
N LYS A 76 -0.58 -6.93 -1.18
CA LYS A 76 -1.72 -6.17 -1.70
C LYS A 76 -1.20 -5.24 -2.80
N TRP A 77 -1.48 -5.57 -4.05
CA TRP A 77 -0.95 -4.85 -5.20
C TRP A 77 -2.06 -4.42 -6.16
N LEU A 78 -2.06 -3.14 -6.52
CA LEU A 78 -3.04 -2.51 -7.39
C LEU A 78 -2.42 -2.26 -8.77
N TYR A 79 -3.14 -2.65 -9.82
CA TYR A 79 -2.75 -2.30 -11.18
C TYR A 79 -3.46 -1.02 -11.62
N GLN A 80 -2.68 -0.05 -12.09
CA GLN A 80 -3.23 1.18 -12.66
C GLN A 80 -3.66 0.93 -14.11
N CYS A 81 -4.96 1.05 -14.37
CA CYS A 81 -5.52 1.12 -15.71
C CYS A 81 -5.68 2.59 -16.09
N ILE A 82 -5.23 2.97 -17.28
CA ILE A 82 -5.36 4.31 -17.87
C ILE A 82 -6.13 4.18 -19.18
#